data_AF-A0A932PZD7-F1
#
_entry.id   AF-A0A932PZD7-F1
#
_cell.length_a   1.000
_cell.length_b   1.000
_cell.length_c   1.000
_cell.angle_alpha   90.00
_cell.angle_beta   90.00
_cell.angle_gamma   90.00
#
_symmetry.space_group_name_H-M   'P 1'
#
loop_
_entity.id
_entity.type
_entity.pdbx_description
1 polymer ?
#
loop_
_entity_poly.entity_id
_entity_poly.type
_entity_poly.pdbx_seq_one_letter_code
_entity_poly.pdbx_strand_id
1 'polypeptide(L)'
;AFADYKLPQILRAWGILKYAPTLARQVDAQKEIAAGSAAEIEIRAATLWAVEFLRDALAARGRALMSVQLDWILWQASQEKFANLKPYHRVRTIYY
;
A
#
# COMPACT_ATOMS: atom_id res chain seq x y z
N ALA A 1 4.19 -9.95 2.71
CA ALA A 1 3.18 -8.91 2.48
C ALA A 1 1.82 -9.48 2.21
N PHE A 2 0.87 -9.20 3.11
CA PHE A 2 -0.54 -9.46 2.89
C PHE A 2 -1.13 -8.31 2.07
N ALA A 3 -2.03 -8.63 1.15
CA ALA A 3 -2.63 -7.65 0.24
C ALA A 3 -3.75 -6.86 0.93
N ASP A 4 -3.40 -6.12 1.98
CA ASP A 4 -4.31 -5.25 2.71
C ASP A 4 -4.50 -3.92 1.95
N TYR A 5 -5.65 -3.27 2.10
CA TYR A 5 -5.93 -1.96 1.50
C TYR A 5 -5.24 -0.80 2.23
N LYS A 6 -4.81 -1.01 3.48
CA LYS A 6 -4.10 -0.05 4.35
C LYS A 6 -2.63 0.14 3.99
N LEU A 7 -1.94 -0.93 3.62
CA LEU A 7 -0.52 -0.85 3.23
C LEU A 7 -0.32 0.11 2.03
N PRO A 8 -1.05 -0.04 0.91
CA PRO A 8 -0.97 0.93 -0.18
C PRO A 8 -1.34 2.36 0.27
N GLN A 9 -2.29 2.49 1.21
CA GLN A 9 -2.71 3.79 1.74
C GLN A 9 -1.59 4.51 2.49
N ILE A 10 -0.92 3.84 3.42
CA ILE A 10 0.16 4.45 4.20
C ILE A 10 1.43 4.64 3.36
N LEU A 11 1.76 3.68 2.49
CA LEU A 11 2.90 3.81 1.57
C LEU A 11 2.71 4.99 0.62
N ARG A 12 1.47 5.26 0.19
CA ARG A 12 1.12 6.47 -0.56
C ARG A 12 1.26 7.73 0.28
N ALA A 13 0.81 7.71 1.53
CA ALA A 13 0.93 8.86 2.44
C ALA A 13 2.40 9.23 2.74
N TRP A 14 3.28 8.23 2.80
CA TRP A 14 4.73 8.42 2.96
C TRP A 14 5.45 8.73 1.64
N GLY A 15 4.75 8.79 0.51
CA GLY A 15 5.32 9.09 -0.80
C GLY A 15 6.16 7.98 -1.41
N ILE A 16 6.12 6.77 -0.83
CA ILE A 16 6.79 5.57 -1.35
C ILE A 16 6.04 5.04 -2.57
N LEU A 17 4.71 4.98 -2.49
CA LEU A 17 3.86 4.71 -3.64
C LEU A 17 3.31 6.00 -4.24
N LYS A 18 3.42 6.13 -5.56
CA LYS A 18 2.91 7.26 -6.32
C LYS A 18 2.04 6.74 -7.45
N TYR A 19 0.76 7.08 -7.41
CA TYR A 19 -0.18 6.70 -8.45
C TYR A 19 -0.12 7.68 -9.62
N ALA A 20 -0.38 7.18 -10.83
CA ALA A 20 -0.67 8.04 -11.97
C ALA A 20 -1.83 9.00 -11.64
N PRO A 21 -1.88 10.22 -12.20
CA PRO A 21 -2.90 11.21 -11.85
C PRO A 21 -4.35 10.71 -12.02
N THR A 22 -4.61 9.87 -13.02
CA THR A 22 -5.92 9.25 -13.28
C THR A 22 -6.33 8.31 -12.14
N LEU A 23 -5.45 7.38 -11.78
CA LEU A 23 -5.66 6.44 -10.68
C LEU A 23 -5.77 7.14 -9.33
N ALA A 24 -4.91 8.14 -9.08
CA ALA A 24 -4.96 8.96 -7.88
C ALA A 24 -6.34 9.65 -7.73
N ARG A 25 -6.87 10.24 -8.80
CA ARG A 25 -8.21 10.86 -8.79
C ARG A 25 -9.32 9.85 -8.54
N GLN A 26 -9.23 8.65 -9.13
CA GLN A 26 -10.22 7.59 -8.91
C GLN A 26 -10.25 7.14 -7.44
N VAL A 27 -9.08 6.87 -6.86
CA VAL A 27 -8.93 6.49 -5.45
C VAL A 27 -9.37 7.62 -4.52
N ASP A 28 -8.96 8.86 -4.80
CA ASP A 28 -9.31 10.03 -3.97
C ASP A 28 -10.82 10.32 -3.99
N ALA A 29 -11.48 10.08 -5.13
CA ALA A 29 -12.94 10.16 -5.25
C ALA A 29 -13.67 8.93 -4.67
N GLN A 30 -12.94 7.99 -4.06
CA GLN A 30 -13.46 6.74 -3.49
C GLN A 30 -14.30 5.92 -4.48
N LYS A 31 -13.99 6.05 -5.79
CA LYS A 31 -14.63 5.28 -6.84
C LYS A 31 -14.12 3.86 -6.81
N GLU A 32 -15.03 2.91 -7.02
CA GLU A 32 -14.68 1.50 -7.10
C GLU A 32 -13.71 1.25 -8.26
N ILE A 33 -12.75 0.38 -8.00
CA ILE A 33 -11.84 -0.19 -9.00
C ILE A 33 -12.29 -1.63 -9.20
N ALA A 34 -12.44 -2.02 -10.47
CA ALA A 34 -12.87 -3.36 -10.81
C ALA A 34 -11.84 -4.41 -10.35
N ALA A 35 -12.32 -5.49 -9.74
CA ALA A 35 -11.47 -6.61 -9.33
C ALA A 35 -10.79 -7.24 -10.56
N GLY A 36 -9.49 -7.54 -10.45
CA GLY A 36 -8.70 -8.08 -11.56
C GLY A 36 -8.38 -7.08 -12.67
N SER A 37 -8.72 -5.79 -12.50
CA SER A 37 -8.31 -4.75 -13.44
C SER A 37 -6.82 -4.45 -13.29
N ALA A 38 -6.19 -3.94 -14.36
CA ALA A 38 -4.79 -3.52 -14.32
C ALA A 38 -4.50 -2.56 -13.15
N ALA A 39 -5.40 -1.61 -12.88
CA ALA A 39 -5.26 -0.67 -11.78
C ALA A 39 -5.21 -1.35 -10.40
N GLU A 40 -6.06 -2.36 -10.17
CA GLU A 40 -6.08 -3.13 -8.92
C GLU A 40 -4.81 -3.97 -8.76
N ILE A 41 -4.43 -4.69 -9.82
CA ILE A 41 -3.22 -5.51 -9.87
C ILE A 41 -1.97 -4.66 -9.64
N GLU A 42 -1.87 -3.51 -10.31
CA GLU A 42 -0.73 -2.59 -10.17
C GLU A 42 -0.60 -2.05 -8.75
N ILE A 43 -1.70 -1.65 -8.09
CA ILE A 43 -1.66 -1.20 -6.70
C ILE A 43 -1.16 -2.32 -5.78
N ARG A 44 -1.67 -3.54 -5.93
CA ARG A 44 -1.27 -4.68 -5.10
C ARG A 44 0.18 -5.10 -5.36
N ALA A 45 0.58 -5.24 -6.61
CA ALA A 45 1.94 -5.62 -6.99
C ALA A 45 2.97 -4.57 -6.56
N ALA A 46 2.68 -3.27 -6.77
CA ALA A 46 3.56 -2.19 -6.34
C ALA A 46 3.72 -2.15 -4.82
N THR A 47 2.66 -2.48 -4.08
CA THR A 47 2.72 -2.59 -2.61
C THR A 47 3.67 -3.69 -2.16
N LEU A 48 3.61 -4.88 -2.79
CA LEU A 48 4.54 -5.97 -2.49
C LEU A 48 5.99 -5.54 -2.71
N TRP A 49 6.29 -4.96 -3.88
CA TRP A 49 7.63 -4.47 -4.20
C TRP A 49 8.11 -3.36 -3.27
N ALA A 50 7.23 -2.44 -2.89
CA ALA A 50 7.58 -1.38 -1.93
C ALA A 50 7.99 -1.95 -0.56
N VAL A 51 7.31 -2.98 -0.06
CA VAL A 51 7.68 -3.66 1.19
C VAL A 51 9.04 -4.35 1.06
N GLU A 52 9.29 -5.03 -0.05
CA GLU A 52 10.58 -5.72 -0.29
C GLU A 52 11.73 -4.71 -0.39
N PHE A 53 11.56 -3.59 -1.11
CA PHE A 53 12.57 -2.54 -1.17
C PHE A 53 12.82 -1.86 0.19
N LEU A 54 11.76 -1.66 0.98
CA LEU A 54 11.91 -1.16 2.34
C LEU A 54 12.68 -2.14 3.23
N ARG A 55 12.39 -3.44 3.13
CA ARG A 55 13.11 -4.47 3.87
C ARG A 55 14.60 -4.44 3.53
N ASP A 56 14.94 -4.43 2.25
CA ASP A 56 16.33 -4.45 1.80
C ASP A 56 17.06 -3.17 2.22
N ALA A 57 16.39 -2.01 2.14
CA ALA A 57 16.93 -0.73 2.60
C ALA A 57 17.16 -0.66 4.12
N LEU A 58 16.33 -1.36 4.91
CA LEU A 58 16.51 -1.50 6.37
C LEU A 58 17.63 -2.49 6.71
N ALA A 59 17.71 -3.61 6.00
CA ALA A 59 18.77 -4.59 6.16
C ALA A 59 20.15 -3.96 5.90
N ALA A 60 20.28 -3.16 4.84
CA ALA A 60 21.49 -2.40 4.53
C ALA A 60 21.90 -1.39 5.62
N ARG A 61 20.96 -1.02 6.52
CA ARG A 61 21.20 -0.14 7.68
C ARG A 61 21.36 -0.92 8.99
N GLY A 62 21.60 -2.23 8.90
CA GLY A 62 21.77 -3.11 10.07
C GLY A 62 20.46 -3.49 10.78
N ARG A 63 19.31 -3.26 10.14
CA ARG A 63 17.98 -3.62 10.67
C ARG A 63 17.34 -4.69 9.79
N ALA A 64 17.81 -5.92 9.90
CA ALA A 64 17.22 -7.05 9.20
C ALA A 64 15.86 -7.40 9.82
N LEU A 65 14.79 -7.25 9.04
CA LEU A 65 13.43 -7.64 9.40
C LEU A 65 12.91 -8.64 8.38
N MET A 66 12.09 -9.58 8.82
CA MET A 66 11.31 -10.42 7.92
C MET A 66 10.19 -9.58 7.27
N SER A 67 9.79 -9.90 6.04
CA SER A 67 8.70 -9.19 5.37
C SER A 67 7.42 -9.17 6.23
N VAL A 68 7.09 -10.28 6.92
CA VAL A 68 5.93 -10.35 7.83
C VAL A 68 6.02 -9.37 9.02
N GLN A 69 7.22 -9.11 9.54
CA GLN A 69 7.39 -8.14 10.62
C GLN A 69 7.21 -6.72 10.10
N LEU A 70 7.75 -6.44 8.92
CA LEU A 70 7.59 -5.16 8.26
C LEU A 70 6.13 -4.88 7.90
N ASP A 71 5.40 -5.88 7.39
CA ASP A 71 3.97 -5.79 7.13
C ASP A 71 3.19 -5.41 8.39
N TRP A 72 3.48 -6.07 9.51
CA TRP A 72 2.81 -5.79 10.77
C TRP A 72 3.13 -4.37 11.26
N ILE A 73 4.37 -3.92 11.15
CA ILE A 73 4.77 -2.54 11.49
C ILE A 73 4.03 -1.52 10.61
N LEU A 74 3.96 -1.75 9.30
CA LEU A 74 3.25 -0.87 8.37
C LEU A 74 1.75 -0.82 8.65
N TRP A 75 1.16 -1.98 8.98
CA TRP A 75 -0.25 -2.06 9.36
C TRP A 75 -0.52 -1.31 10.66
N GLN A 76 0.29 -1.52 11.71
CA GLN A 76 0.19 -0.79 12.97
C GLN A 76 0.32 0.71 12.76
N ALA A 77 1.33 1.13 11.99
CA ALA A 77 1.51 2.52 11.64
C ALA A 77 0.24 3.07 10.96
N SER A 78 -0.39 2.33 10.04
CA SER A 78 -1.62 2.76 9.34
C SER A 78 -2.83 3.00 10.23
N GLN A 79 -2.80 2.49 11.47
CA GLN A 79 -3.85 2.74 12.45
C GLN A 79 -3.72 4.08 13.17
N GLU A 80 -2.55 4.72 13.10
CA GLU A 80 -2.33 6.04 13.66
C GLU A 80 -3.05 7.13 12.84
N LYS A 81 -3.50 8.20 13.52
CA LYS A 81 -4.16 9.32 12.85
C LYS A 81 -3.13 10.18 12.10
N PHE A 82 -2.93 9.92 10.82
CA PHE A 82 -2.16 10.81 9.95
C PHE A 82 -3.02 11.93 9.38
N ALA A 83 -2.58 13.18 9.55
CA ALA A 83 -3.26 14.35 9.01
C ALA A 83 -3.41 14.33 7.47
N ASN A 84 -2.51 13.63 6.76
CA ASN A 84 -2.46 13.60 5.29
C ASN A 84 -2.89 12.25 4.70
N LEU A 85 -3.62 11.42 5.45
CA LEU A 85 -4.04 10.11 4.96
C LEU A 85 -5.13 10.24 3.90
N LYS A 86 -4.75 10.06 2.63
CA LYS A 86 -5.71 9.97 1.52
C LYS A 86 -6.50 8.65 1.57
N PRO A 87 -7.68 8.56 0.94
CA PRO A 87 -8.44 7.31 0.90
C PRO A 87 -7.66 6.13 0.31
N TYR A 88 -8.02 4.92 0.72
CA TYR A 88 -7.55 3.67 0.12
C TYR A 88 -8.38 3.29 -1.10
N HIS A 89 -7.79 2.47 -1.98
CA HIS A 89 -8.46 1.92 -3.14
C HIS A 89 -9.61 0.99 -2.71
N ARG A 90 -10.76 1.05 -3.39
CA ARG A 90 -11.94 0.24 -3.09
C ARG A 90 -12.16 -0.77 -4.20
N VAL A 91 -12.14 -2.04 -3.87
CA VAL A 91 -12.36 -3.14 -4.81
C VAL A 91 -13.41 -4.05 -4.19
N ARG A 92 -14.47 -4.35 -4.93
CA ARG A 92 -15.48 -5.31 -4.50
C ARG A 92 -15.12 -6.68 -5.06
N THR A 93 -14.84 -7.62 -4.16
CA THR A 93 -14.42 -8.99 -4.50
C THR A 93 -14.82 -9.96 -3.39
N ILE A 94 -14.88 -11.26 -3.71
CA ILE A 94 -15.07 -12.34 -2.72
C ILE A 94 -13.75 -12.80 -2.08
N TYR A 95 -12.62 -12.32 -2.60
CA TYR A 95 -11.28 -12.64 -2.13
C TYR A 95 -10.79 -11.54 -1.17
N TYR A 96 -9.98 -11.93 -0.19
CA TYR A 96 -9.33 -11.00 0.73
C TYR A 96 -8.12 -10.30 0.06
#